data_AF-A0A2G9G238-F1
#
_entry.id   AF-A0A2G9G238-F1
#
_cell.length_a   1.000
_cell.length_b   1.000
_cell.length_c   1.000
_cell.angle_alpha   90.00
_cell.angle_beta   90.00
_cell.angle_gamma   90.00
#
_symmetry.space_group_name_H-M   'P 1'
#
loop_
_entity.id
_entity.type
_entity.pdbx_description
1 polymer ?
#
loop_
_entity_poly.entity_id
_entity_poly.type
_entity_poly.pdbx_seq_one_letter_code
_entity_poly.pdbx_strand_id
1 'polypeptide(L)'
;MYSVPSFYELGSCSESYDILEGLLSTSATEGEEGNLSPKSMAEAKAVAASTSHKEAERRRRKRINGHIATLKSILPNAIKTDKASLLGEAVRRVRELKKATSELTGIDNNNNKNNYSNDSTSNTPSLKFMFPTETDELKVCHCNEGNNNPGLIKATLCCEDRPEIVLDLIQALKSVEAKVIRAEMSTVGGRTKSVLWVRMAVGSESDVGLGRLRRALKMVMDKSTLLAGSGQGLPGNKRARYYQL
;
A
#
# COMPACT_ATOMS: atom_id res chain seq x y z
N MET A 1 -22.44 -11.85 -12.63
CA MET A 1 -21.22 -11.65 -13.45
C MET A 1 -21.06 -10.14 -13.63
N TYR A 2 -20.24 -9.50 -12.80
CA TYR A 2 -19.98 -8.07 -12.91
C TYR A 2 -18.73 -7.90 -13.76
N SER A 3 -18.94 -7.45 -14.99
CA SER A 3 -17.86 -7.07 -15.92
C SER A 3 -17.29 -5.75 -15.43
N VAL A 4 -16.01 -5.76 -15.06
CA VAL A 4 -15.27 -4.55 -14.65
C VAL A 4 -14.94 -3.76 -15.91
N PRO A 5 -15.33 -2.48 -16.03
CA PRO A 5 -14.77 -1.61 -17.05
C PRO A 5 -13.33 -1.29 -16.66
N SER A 6 -12.40 -1.77 -17.48
CA SER A 6 -11.02 -1.32 -17.48
C SER A 6 -10.98 0.15 -17.88
N PHE A 7 -10.61 1.04 -16.97
CA PHE A 7 -10.29 2.43 -17.27
C PHE A 7 -8.79 2.67 -17.04
N TYR A 8 -7.97 2.04 -17.87
CA TYR A 8 -6.69 2.62 -18.27
C TYR A 8 -6.92 3.40 -19.57
N GLU A 9 -7.51 4.59 -19.47
CA GLU A 9 -7.24 5.60 -20.48
C GLU A 9 -6.35 6.64 -19.82
N LEU A 10 -5.05 6.38 -19.96
CA LEU A 10 -4.02 7.40 -20.02
C LEU A 10 -4.52 8.45 -21.02
N GLY A 11 -5.05 9.55 -20.50
CA GLY A 11 -5.22 10.77 -21.26
C GLY A 11 -3.85 11.26 -21.66
N SER A 12 -3.37 10.76 -22.80
CA SER A 12 -2.29 11.33 -23.59
C SER A 12 -2.51 12.85 -23.68
N CYS A 13 -1.44 13.63 -23.55
CA CYS A 13 -1.42 15.05 -23.90
C CYS A 13 -1.51 15.22 -25.43
N SER A 14 -2.61 14.76 -26.03
CA SER A 14 -2.88 14.86 -27.46
C SER A 14 -4.33 15.24 -27.69
N GLU A 15 -4.68 16.46 -27.28
CA GLU A 15 -5.75 17.19 -27.95
C GLU A 15 -5.12 18.42 -28.59
N SER A 16 -4.43 18.13 -29.69
CA SER A 16 -3.89 19.08 -30.67
C SER A 16 -4.93 19.42 -31.75
N TYR A 17 -6.23 19.33 -31.45
CA TYR A 17 -7.28 19.42 -32.48
C TYR A 17 -8.41 20.41 -32.21
N ASP A 18 -8.24 21.38 -31.31
CA ASP A 18 -9.23 22.47 -31.15
C ASP A 18 -8.62 23.88 -31.32
N ILE A 19 -7.36 23.99 -31.75
CA ILE A 19 -6.72 25.29 -32.05
C ILE A 19 -6.69 25.59 -33.56
N LEU A 20 -7.12 24.66 -34.41
CA LEU A 20 -7.02 24.81 -35.87
C LEU A 20 -8.25 25.48 -36.53
N GLU A 21 -9.39 25.59 -35.84
CA GLU A 21 -10.61 26.23 -36.42
C GLU A 21 -10.64 27.76 -36.28
N GLY A 22 -9.79 28.36 -35.44
CA GLY A 22 -9.75 29.81 -35.23
C GLY A 22 -8.86 30.60 -36.20
N LEU A 23 -8.03 29.91 -37.00
CA LEU A 23 -6.95 30.51 -37.79
C LEU A 23 -7.16 30.47 -39.31
N LEU A 24 -8.22 29.81 -39.82
CA LEU A 24 -8.43 29.60 -41.26
C LEU A 24 -9.39 30.60 -41.93
N SER A 25 -9.84 31.66 -41.23
CA SER A 25 -10.74 32.68 -41.81
C SER A 25 -10.06 33.96 -42.32
N THR A 26 -8.73 33.99 -42.50
CA THR A 26 -8.06 35.11 -43.19
C THR A 26 -7.43 34.62 -44.48
N SER A 27 -8.24 34.54 -45.54
CA SER A 27 -7.72 34.36 -46.89
C SER A 27 -7.06 35.66 -47.39
N ALA A 28 -5.73 35.58 -47.49
CA ALA A 28 -4.87 36.14 -48.53
C ALA A 28 -5.08 37.61 -48.95
N THR A 29 -4.14 38.46 -48.53
CA THR A 29 -3.47 39.39 -49.44
C THR A 29 -1.97 39.33 -49.22
N GLU A 30 -1.26 39.10 -50.32
CA GLU A 30 0.19 39.06 -50.44
C GLU A 30 0.82 40.39 -50.01
N GLY A 31 2.02 40.33 -49.42
CA GLY A 31 2.95 41.46 -49.34
C GLY A 31 3.23 42.03 -47.95
N GLU A 32 4.50 42.38 -47.79
CA GLU A 32 5.14 43.20 -46.76
C GLU A 32 5.60 42.53 -45.46
N GLU A 33 6.93 42.61 -45.27
CA GLU A 33 7.63 42.61 -44.00
C GLU A 33 7.06 43.70 -43.09
N GLY A 34 5.90 43.45 -42.50
CA GLY A 34 5.29 44.29 -41.50
C GLY A 34 6.08 44.18 -40.21
N ASN A 35 6.95 45.16 -39.97
CA ASN A 35 7.63 45.41 -38.71
C ASN A 35 6.59 45.47 -37.57
N LEU A 36 6.33 44.33 -36.91
CA LEU A 36 5.41 44.24 -35.79
C LEU A 36 6.00 45.10 -34.66
N SER A 37 5.38 46.26 -34.44
CA SER A 37 5.79 47.19 -33.39
C SER A 37 6.01 46.44 -32.07
N PRO A 38 7.08 46.70 -31.30
CA PRO A 38 7.37 46.03 -30.03
C PRO A 38 6.18 45.98 -29.05
N LYS A 39 5.24 46.94 -29.18
CA LYS A 39 3.96 46.95 -28.46
C LYS A 39 3.07 45.74 -28.79
N SER A 40 2.93 45.36 -30.05
CA SER A 40 2.06 44.25 -30.49
C SER A 40 2.59 42.88 -30.04
N MET A 41 3.91 42.68 -30.05
CA MET A 41 4.55 41.47 -29.51
C MET A 41 4.45 41.39 -27.98
N ALA A 42 4.58 42.52 -27.28
CA ALA A 42 4.41 42.57 -25.83
C ALA A 42 2.95 42.26 -25.44
N GLU A 43 1.98 42.75 -26.21
CA GLU A 43 0.56 42.46 -26.03
C GLU A 43 0.23 40.98 -26.31
N ALA A 44 0.73 40.42 -27.41
CA ALA A 44 0.59 38.99 -27.71
C ALA A 44 1.21 38.10 -26.61
N LYS A 45 2.38 38.50 -26.07
CA LYS A 45 3.04 37.80 -24.96
C LYS A 45 2.24 37.92 -23.65
N ALA A 46 1.62 39.07 -23.38
CA ALA A 46 0.75 39.26 -22.23
C ALA A 46 -0.55 38.43 -22.33
N VAL A 47 -1.13 38.31 -23.53
CA VAL A 47 -2.31 37.47 -23.79
C VAL A 47 -1.96 35.99 -23.66
N ALA A 48 -0.82 35.56 -24.22
CA ALA A 48 -0.31 34.19 -24.07
C ALA A 48 -0.02 33.84 -22.59
N ALA A 49 0.54 34.78 -21.82
CA ALA A 49 0.75 34.59 -20.38
C ALA A 49 -0.58 34.48 -19.61
N SER A 50 -1.57 35.30 -19.95
CA SER A 50 -2.89 35.30 -19.31
C SER A 50 -3.69 34.03 -19.59
N THR A 51 -3.62 33.52 -20.83
CA THR A 51 -4.27 32.26 -21.22
C THR A 51 -3.59 31.06 -20.58
N SER A 52 -2.25 31.03 -20.57
CA SER A 52 -1.47 30.02 -19.83
C SER A 52 -1.82 29.98 -18.34
N HIS A 53 -1.95 31.13 -17.68
CA HIS A 53 -2.37 31.20 -16.28
C HIS A 53 -3.78 30.64 -16.04
N LYS A 54 -4.75 31.01 -16.89
CA LYS A 54 -6.13 30.47 -16.82
C LYS A 54 -6.14 28.95 -17.00
N GLU A 55 -5.35 28.45 -17.94
CA GLU A 55 -5.27 27.03 -18.22
C GLU A 55 -4.59 26.26 -17.07
N ALA A 56 -3.53 26.82 -16.48
CA ALA A 56 -2.87 26.27 -15.30
C ALA A 56 -3.84 26.16 -14.11
N GLU A 57 -4.65 27.19 -13.86
CA GLU A 57 -5.67 27.14 -12.80
C GLU A 57 -6.78 26.12 -13.12
N ARG A 58 -7.20 25.99 -14.39
CA ARG A 58 -8.14 24.94 -14.80
C ARG A 58 -7.59 23.54 -14.51
N ARG A 59 -6.33 23.27 -14.84
CA ARG A 59 -5.65 21.99 -14.53
C ARG A 59 -5.57 21.75 -13.02
N ARG A 60 -5.25 22.78 -12.24
CA ARG A 60 -5.26 22.69 -10.77
C ARG A 60 -6.64 22.29 -10.23
N ARG A 61 -7.71 22.95 -10.68
CA ARG A 61 -9.10 22.62 -10.27
C ARG A 61 -9.49 21.20 -10.67
N LYS A 62 -9.10 20.75 -11.87
CA LYS A 62 -9.35 19.37 -12.33
C LYS A 62 -8.70 18.34 -11.39
N ARG A 63 -7.43 18.53 -11.02
CA ARG A 63 -6.74 17.65 -10.05
C ARG A 63 -7.42 17.63 -8.68
N ILE A 64 -7.78 18.79 -8.14
CA ILE A 64 -8.47 18.90 -6.83
C ILE A 64 -9.82 18.16 -6.87
N ASN A 65 -10.62 18.39 -7.91
CA ASN A 65 -11.92 17.73 -8.04
C ASN A 65 -11.75 16.21 -8.23
N GLY A 66 -10.68 15.76 -8.90
CA GLY A 66 -10.30 14.34 -8.96
C GLY A 66 -10.06 13.75 -7.57
N HIS A 67 -9.24 14.39 -6.73
CA HIS A 67 -8.99 13.91 -5.36
C HIS A 67 -10.26 13.89 -4.51
N ILE A 68 -11.14 14.90 -4.66
CA ILE A 68 -12.45 14.94 -3.97
C ILE A 68 -13.33 13.77 -4.41
N ALA A 69 -13.35 13.43 -5.70
CA ALA A 69 -14.11 12.29 -6.22
C ALA A 69 -13.58 10.96 -5.65
N THR A 70 -12.26 10.76 -5.63
CA THR A 70 -11.63 9.59 -5.00
C THR A 70 -11.94 9.52 -3.50
N LEU A 71 -11.93 10.64 -2.79
CA LEU A 71 -12.30 10.66 -1.37
C LEU A 71 -13.76 10.25 -1.17
N LYS A 72 -14.68 10.71 -2.03
CA LYS A 72 -16.09 10.29 -2.01
C LYS A 72 -16.28 8.80 -2.27
N SER A 73 -15.43 8.16 -3.08
CA SER A 73 -15.54 6.72 -3.34
C SER A 73 -15.04 5.86 -2.18
N ILE A 74 -14.12 6.36 -1.36
CA ILE A 74 -13.56 5.63 -0.21
C ILE A 74 -14.46 5.76 1.03
N LEU A 75 -15.13 6.90 1.19
CA LEU A 75 -15.95 7.16 2.36
C LEU A 75 -17.37 6.60 2.22
N PRO A 76 -17.88 5.90 3.24
CA PRO A 76 -19.27 5.45 3.23
C PRO A 76 -20.23 6.66 3.27
N ASN A 77 -21.29 6.60 2.45
CA ASN A 77 -22.34 7.62 2.35
C ASN A 77 -21.91 9.02 1.89
N ALA A 78 -20.78 9.15 1.18
CA ALA A 78 -20.22 10.45 0.76
C ALA A 78 -20.74 11.01 -0.59
N ILE A 79 -21.72 10.35 -1.22
CA ILE A 79 -22.20 10.71 -2.57
C ILE A 79 -22.84 12.12 -2.58
N LYS A 80 -23.60 12.49 -1.54
CA LYS A 80 -24.37 13.75 -1.47
C LYS A 80 -23.79 14.82 -0.53
N THR A 81 -22.59 14.64 -0.01
CA THR A 81 -22.01 15.59 0.95
C THR A 81 -21.34 16.78 0.23
N ASP A 82 -21.52 17.97 0.78
CA ASP A 82 -20.76 19.17 0.38
C ASP A 82 -19.27 19.00 0.75
N LYS A 83 -18.40 19.90 0.25
CA LYS A 83 -16.95 19.77 0.41
C LYS A 83 -16.50 19.86 1.86
N ALA A 84 -17.11 20.71 2.69
CA ALA A 84 -16.71 20.87 4.07
C ALA A 84 -17.16 19.64 4.89
N SER A 85 -18.40 19.20 4.71
CA SER A 85 -18.94 17.99 5.35
C SER A 85 -18.18 16.74 4.95
N LEU A 86 -17.74 16.63 3.69
CA LEU A 86 -16.91 15.51 3.22
C LEU A 86 -15.58 15.42 3.99
N LEU A 87 -14.91 16.56 4.19
CA LEU A 87 -13.64 16.60 4.94
C LEU A 87 -13.85 16.31 6.42
N GLY A 88 -14.92 16.83 7.02
CA GLY A 88 -15.29 16.52 8.41
C GLY A 88 -15.57 15.03 8.61
N GLU A 89 -16.31 14.43 7.69
CA GLU A 89 -16.59 12.99 7.69
C GLU A 89 -15.32 12.15 7.53
N ALA A 90 -14.40 12.56 6.64
CA ALA A 90 -13.10 11.90 6.47
C ALA A 90 -12.32 11.86 7.79
N VAL A 91 -12.22 13.01 8.47
CA VAL A 91 -11.53 13.11 9.77
C VAL A 91 -12.21 12.26 10.83
N ARG A 92 -13.54 12.28 10.88
CA ARG A 92 -14.32 11.45 11.81
C ARG A 92 -14.01 9.97 11.60
N ARG A 93 -14.05 9.47 10.35
CA ARG A 93 -13.75 8.06 10.05
C ARG A 93 -12.33 7.67 10.41
N VAL A 94 -11.34 8.51 10.12
CA VAL A 94 -9.96 8.23 10.53
C VAL A 94 -9.85 8.13 12.06
N ARG A 95 -10.55 8.98 12.82
CA ARG A 95 -10.57 8.91 14.28
C ARG A 95 -11.28 7.67 14.80
N GLU A 96 -12.42 7.31 14.21
CA GLU A 96 -13.17 6.10 14.58
C GLU A 96 -12.38 4.83 14.29
N LEU A 97 -11.76 4.73 13.12
CA LEU A 97 -10.91 3.61 12.77
C LEU A 97 -9.74 3.51 13.73
N LYS A 98 -9.07 4.63 14.06
CA LYS A 98 -7.99 4.65 15.08
C LYS A 98 -8.49 4.21 16.46
N LYS A 99 -9.68 4.63 16.87
CA LYS A 99 -10.29 4.25 18.16
C LYS A 99 -10.65 2.78 18.21
N ALA A 100 -11.35 2.26 17.21
CA ALA A 100 -11.73 0.85 17.11
C ALA A 100 -10.50 -0.07 17.11
N THR A 101 -9.46 0.36 16.40
CA THR A 101 -8.14 -0.26 16.40
C THR A 101 -7.61 -0.25 17.85
N SER A 102 -7.47 0.91 18.50
CA SER A 102 -6.98 1.00 19.88
C SER A 102 -7.78 0.18 20.91
N GLU A 103 -9.10 0.06 20.77
CA GLU A 103 -9.96 -0.73 21.65
C GLU A 103 -9.68 -2.23 21.49
N LEU A 104 -9.54 -2.71 20.27
CA LEU A 104 -9.16 -4.10 19.98
C LEU A 104 -7.84 -4.50 20.66
N THR A 105 -6.95 -3.53 20.91
CA THR A 105 -5.70 -3.76 21.67
C THR A 105 -5.73 -3.54 23.16
N GLY A 106 -6.72 -2.79 23.64
CA GLY A 106 -6.86 -2.52 25.06
C GLY A 106 -7.30 -3.76 25.84
N ILE A 107 -7.97 -4.70 25.17
CA ILE A 107 -8.57 -5.89 25.79
C ILE A 107 -7.50 -6.82 26.40
N ASP A 108 -6.31 -6.94 25.79
CA ASP A 108 -5.22 -7.78 26.32
C ASP A 108 -4.44 -7.13 27.48
N ASN A 109 -4.61 -5.82 27.73
CA ASN A 109 -3.78 -5.06 28.68
C ASN A 109 -4.33 -5.02 30.12
N ASN A 110 -5.47 -5.65 30.41
CA ASN A 110 -6.07 -5.57 31.76
C ASN A 110 -5.43 -6.47 32.82
N ASN A 111 -4.39 -7.26 32.49
CA ASN A 111 -3.78 -8.20 33.46
C ASN A 111 -2.30 -8.00 33.79
N ASN A 112 -1.57 -7.01 33.24
CA ASN A 112 -0.18 -6.80 33.68
C ASN A 112 0.36 -5.39 33.41
N LYS A 113 0.12 -4.45 34.33
CA LYS A 113 0.96 -3.26 34.45
C LYS A 113 2.24 -3.66 35.18
N ASN A 114 3.35 -3.81 34.46
CA ASN A 114 4.67 -3.54 34.99
C ASN A 114 5.67 -3.17 33.87
N ASN A 115 6.50 -2.19 34.22
CA ASN A 115 7.46 -1.43 33.42
C ASN A 115 8.47 -2.29 32.63
N TYR A 116 8.80 -1.91 31.38
CA TYR A 116 10.19 -1.72 30.91
C TYR A 116 10.26 -1.05 29.51
N SER A 117 11.24 -0.16 29.38
CA SER A 117 11.79 0.52 28.18
C SER A 117 11.18 1.86 27.74
N ASN A 118 11.98 2.91 27.93
CA ASN A 118 11.88 4.23 27.34
C ASN A 118 12.35 4.15 25.87
N ASP A 119 11.42 4.04 24.94
CA ASP A 119 11.63 4.47 23.54
C ASP A 119 10.52 5.45 23.20
N SER A 120 10.88 6.71 23.02
CA SER A 120 9.99 7.85 22.80
C SER A 120 9.38 7.88 21.39
N THR A 121 9.10 6.72 20.80
CA THR A 121 8.47 6.61 19.48
C THR A 121 7.26 5.67 19.56
N SER A 122 6.10 6.25 19.86
CA SER A 122 4.74 5.67 19.78
C SER A 122 4.40 4.53 20.76
N ASN A 123 3.82 4.91 21.91
CA ASN A 123 3.06 4.03 22.80
C ASN A 123 1.81 3.44 22.10
N THR A 124 1.91 2.26 21.49
CA THR A 124 0.78 1.31 21.29
C THR A 124 1.33 -0.11 21.02
N PRO A 125 1.68 -0.89 22.07
CA PRO A 125 2.46 -2.11 21.87
C PRO A 125 1.69 -3.28 21.25
N SER A 126 0.35 -3.34 21.36
CA SER A 126 -0.38 -4.60 21.09
C SER A 126 -0.97 -4.73 19.67
N LEU A 127 -1.17 -3.64 18.92
CA LEU A 127 -1.77 -3.69 17.56
C LEU A 127 -0.75 -3.86 16.46
N LYS A 128 0.48 -3.47 16.78
CA LYS A 128 1.60 -3.73 15.91
C LYS A 128 1.72 -5.23 15.65
N PHE A 129 1.15 -6.12 16.46
CA PHE A 129 1.25 -7.56 16.23
C PHE A 129 0.33 -8.12 15.14
N MET A 130 -0.86 -7.56 14.91
CA MET A 130 -1.82 -8.16 13.98
C MET A 130 -1.82 -7.55 12.58
N PHE A 131 -1.30 -6.34 12.36
CA PHE A 131 -1.24 -5.78 11.00
C PHE A 131 0.16 -5.89 10.39
N PRO A 132 0.27 -6.31 9.11
CA PRO A 132 1.50 -6.19 8.36
C PRO A 132 2.02 -4.75 8.34
N THR A 133 3.33 -4.59 8.52
CA THR A 133 4.05 -3.33 8.30
C THR A 133 4.29 -3.12 6.81
N GLU A 134 4.48 -1.87 6.37
CA GLU A 134 4.77 -1.55 4.96
C GLU A 134 6.12 -2.10 4.47
N THR A 135 7.03 -2.40 5.40
CA THR A 135 8.37 -2.94 5.14
C THR A 135 8.52 -4.37 5.65
N ASP A 136 9.49 -5.08 5.10
CA ASP A 136 9.85 -6.42 5.54
C ASP A 136 10.55 -6.37 6.91
N GLU A 137 10.04 -7.15 7.86
CA GLU A 137 10.55 -7.18 9.24
C GLU A 137 10.66 -8.62 9.74
N LEU A 138 11.81 -9.00 10.29
CA LEU A 138 12.01 -10.26 11.01
C LEU A 138 12.54 -9.99 12.41
N LYS A 139 11.78 -10.39 13.43
CA LYS A 139 12.14 -10.28 14.86
C LYS A 139 12.04 -11.66 15.48
N VAL A 140 13.08 -12.10 16.18
CA VAL A 140 13.08 -13.39 16.89
C VAL A 140 13.65 -13.14 18.28
N CYS A 141 12.90 -13.48 19.32
CA CYS A 141 13.29 -13.27 20.71
C CYS A 141 12.83 -14.42 21.62
N HIS A 142 13.56 -14.64 22.71
CA HIS A 142 13.14 -15.55 23.76
C HIS A 142 11.99 -14.94 24.58
N CYS A 143 10.97 -15.73 24.90
CA CYS A 143 9.91 -15.34 25.82
C CYS A 143 10.36 -15.59 27.26
N ASN A 144 10.92 -14.58 27.92
CA ASN A 144 11.29 -14.64 29.34
C ASN A 144 10.13 -14.16 30.24
N GLU A 145 8.92 -14.67 29.99
CA GLU A 145 7.75 -14.34 30.82
C GLU A 145 7.61 -15.40 31.93
N GLY A 146 8.04 -15.01 33.14
CA GLY A 146 7.76 -15.66 34.43
C GLY A 146 7.47 -17.16 34.43
N ASN A 147 8.52 -17.97 34.61
CA ASN A 147 8.54 -19.34 35.14
C ASN A 147 7.67 -20.45 34.49
N ASN A 148 6.81 -20.15 33.51
CA ASN A 148 5.82 -21.14 33.03
C ASN A 148 6.22 -21.86 31.74
N ASN A 149 7.23 -21.41 30.97
CA ASN A 149 7.69 -22.12 29.76
C ASN A 149 9.17 -21.83 29.41
N PRO A 150 10.14 -22.50 30.05
CA PRO A 150 11.54 -22.41 29.62
C PRO A 150 11.69 -22.87 28.16
N GLY A 151 12.37 -22.07 27.33
CA GLY A 151 12.69 -22.40 25.94
C GLY A 151 11.63 -22.05 24.89
N LEU A 152 10.65 -21.20 25.21
CA LEU A 152 9.70 -20.67 24.21
C LEU A 152 10.32 -19.46 23.48
N ILE A 153 10.30 -19.49 22.16
CA ILE A 153 10.79 -18.43 21.27
C ILE A 153 9.61 -17.81 20.53
N LYS A 154 9.54 -16.48 20.51
CA LYS A 154 8.61 -15.73 19.67
C LYS A 154 9.33 -15.23 18.41
N ALA A 155 8.85 -15.65 17.25
CA ALA A 155 9.28 -15.15 15.95
C ALA A 155 8.16 -14.32 15.33
N THR A 156 8.48 -13.16 14.78
CA THR A 156 7.57 -12.29 14.03
C THR A 156 8.19 -12.03 12.68
N LEU A 157 7.48 -12.42 11.62
CA LEU A 157 7.85 -12.22 10.22
C LEU A 157 6.78 -11.34 9.56
N CYS A 158 7.19 -10.32 8.82
CA CYS A 158 6.34 -9.53 7.94
C CYS A 158 7.00 -9.48 6.57
N CYS A 159 6.28 -9.89 5.53
CA CYS A 159 6.77 -9.91 4.15
C CYS A 159 5.64 -9.73 3.15
N GLU A 160 5.97 -9.65 1.87
CA GLU A 160 4.99 -9.77 0.78
C GLU A 160 4.26 -11.12 0.84
N ASP A 161 2.94 -11.09 0.60
CA ASP A 161 2.10 -12.27 0.60
C ASP A 161 2.29 -13.06 -0.70
N ARG A 162 2.61 -14.35 -0.58
CA ARG A 162 2.80 -15.24 -1.71
C ARG A 162 2.20 -16.62 -1.41
N PRO A 163 1.68 -17.36 -2.41
CA PRO A 163 1.01 -18.63 -2.17
C PRO A 163 1.86 -19.66 -1.40
N GLU A 164 3.17 -19.65 -1.63
CA GLU A 164 4.11 -20.62 -1.04
C GLU A 164 4.59 -20.26 0.37
N ILE A 165 4.23 -19.08 0.91
CA ILE A 165 4.83 -18.56 2.16
C ILE A 165 4.63 -19.50 3.34
N VAL A 166 3.44 -20.09 3.46
CA VAL A 166 3.10 -21.00 4.55
C VAL A 166 3.89 -22.30 4.43
N LEU A 167 4.04 -22.82 3.22
CA LEU A 167 4.81 -24.04 2.97
C LEU A 167 6.29 -23.83 3.24
N ASP A 168 6.85 -22.70 2.79
CA ASP A 168 8.23 -22.31 3.05
C ASP A 168 8.49 -22.12 4.55
N LEU A 169 7.56 -21.51 5.28
CA LEU A 169 7.61 -21.40 6.74
C LEU A 169 7.62 -22.78 7.41
N ILE A 170 6.73 -23.68 7.01
CA ILE A 170 6.66 -25.05 7.55
C ILE A 170 7.99 -25.79 7.30
N GLN A 171 8.54 -25.69 6.09
CA GLN A 171 9.81 -26.32 5.73
C GLN A 171 10.98 -25.74 6.54
N ALA A 172 11.05 -24.41 6.67
CA ALA A 172 12.07 -23.75 7.46
C ALA A 172 12.02 -24.17 8.93
N LEU A 173 10.83 -24.22 9.53
CA LEU A 173 10.63 -24.66 10.92
C LEU A 173 11.00 -26.13 11.12
N LYS A 174 10.65 -27.00 10.17
CA LYS A 174 11.05 -28.41 10.18
C LYS A 174 12.58 -28.57 10.08
N SER A 175 13.25 -27.76 9.25
CA SER A 175 14.72 -27.83 9.05
C SER A 175 15.53 -27.52 10.32
N VAL A 176 14.94 -26.77 11.25
CA VAL A 176 15.57 -26.41 12.53
C VAL A 176 15.00 -27.21 13.71
N GLU A 177 14.17 -28.22 13.44
CA GLU A 177 13.52 -29.05 14.46
C GLU A 177 12.70 -28.22 15.48
N ALA A 178 12.09 -27.12 15.00
CA ALA A 178 11.24 -26.27 15.82
C ALA A 178 9.80 -26.81 15.85
N LYS A 179 9.25 -26.97 17.05
CA LYS A 179 7.84 -27.29 17.28
C LYS A 179 7.04 -26.00 17.47
N VAL A 180 6.09 -25.72 16.58
CA VAL A 180 5.17 -24.58 16.72
C VAL A 180 4.13 -24.88 17.80
N ILE A 181 3.99 -24.00 18.77
CA ILE A 181 3.01 -24.07 19.87
C ILE A 181 1.79 -23.22 19.55
N ARG A 182 2.00 -22.03 18.98
CA ARG A 182 0.95 -21.11 18.53
C ARG A 182 1.43 -20.39 17.28
N ALA A 183 0.53 -20.16 16.35
CA ALA A 183 0.77 -19.32 15.19
C ALA A 183 -0.42 -18.38 15.01
N GLU A 184 -0.12 -17.12 14.78
CA GLU A 184 -1.07 -16.09 14.39
C GLU A 184 -0.63 -15.52 13.05
N MET A 185 -1.54 -15.47 12.10
CA MET A 185 -1.25 -14.99 10.76
C MET A 185 -2.32 -14.00 10.33
N SER A 186 -1.88 -12.94 9.65
CA SER A 186 -2.77 -11.95 9.07
C SER A 186 -2.25 -11.51 7.72
N THR A 187 -3.17 -11.28 6.79
CA THR A 187 -2.85 -10.81 5.44
C THR A 187 -3.68 -9.57 5.14
N VAL A 188 -3.02 -8.47 4.78
CA VAL A 188 -3.66 -7.20 4.42
C VAL A 188 -2.85 -6.54 3.32
N GLY A 189 -3.53 -6.08 2.26
CA GLY A 189 -2.91 -5.26 1.21
C GLY A 189 -1.75 -5.94 0.47
N GLY A 190 -1.84 -7.26 0.23
CA GLY A 190 -0.77 -8.02 -0.42
C GLY A 190 0.45 -8.28 0.46
N ARG A 191 0.36 -8.01 1.77
CA ARG A 191 1.40 -8.29 2.75
C ARG A 191 0.87 -9.27 3.79
N THR A 192 1.76 -10.12 4.28
CA THR A 192 1.45 -11.11 5.31
C THR A 192 2.33 -10.90 6.54
N LYS A 193 1.74 -11.09 7.70
CA LYS A 193 2.43 -11.06 8.98
C LYS A 193 2.15 -12.36 9.73
N SER A 194 3.21 -13.01 10.18
CA SER A 194 3.17 -14.25 10.94
C SER A 194 3.85 -14.05 12.29
N VAL A 195 3.14 -14.30 13.38
CA VAL A 195 3.66 -14.36 14.74
C VAL A 195 3.62 -15.80 15.21
N LEU A 196 4.79 -16.37 15.46
CA LEU A 196 4.99 -17.79 15.76
C LEU A 196 5.59 -17.92 17.15
N TRP A 197 4.98 -18.75 18.00
CA TRP A 197 5.56 -19.19 19.26
C TRP A 197 6.04 -20.62 19.09
N VAL A 198 7.34 -20.82 19.19
CA VAL A 198 8.00 -22.09 18.87
C VAL A 198 8.88 -22.57 20.01
N ARG A 199 9.02 -23.89 20.14
CA ARG A 199 9.95 -24.54 21.06
C ARG A 199 10.97 -25.33 20.23
N MET A 200 12.24 -25.15 20.52
CA MET A 200 13.32 -25.92 19.88
C MET A 200 13.44 -27.31 20.54
N ALA A 201 13.87 -28.32 19.79
CA ALA A 201 14.17 -29.64 20.33
C ALA A 201 15.29 -29.56 21.41
N VAL A 202 15.19 -30.44 22.41
CA VAL A 202 16.11 -30.47 23.58
C VAL A 202 17.52 -30.82 23.11
N GLY A 203 18.48 -29.91 23.33
CA GLY A 203 19.90 -30.12 22.98
C GLY A 203 20.59 -28.91 22.34
N SER A 204 19.83 -27.89 21.91
CA SER A 204 20.40 -26.64 21.43
C SER A 204 20.59 -25.65 22.58
N GLU A 205 21.80 -25.15 22.78
CA GLU A 205 22.02 -23.94 23.58
C GLU A 205 21.08 -22.84 23.09
N SER A 206 20.48 -22.10 24.03
CA SER A 206 19.37 -21.17 23.78
C SER A 206 19.68 -20.19 22.64
N ASP A 207 20.90 -19.66 22.60
CA ASP A 207 21.32 -18.68 21.60
C ASP A 207 21.62 -19.31 20.22
N VAL A 208 22.17 -20.54 20.20
CA VAL A 208 22.46 -21.27 18.97
C VAL A 208 21.17 -21.67 18.25
N GLY A 209 20.17 -22.14 19.01
CA GLY A 209 18.84 -22.47 18.48
C GLY A 209 18.14 -21.24 17.88
N LEU A 210 18.22 -20.10 18.56
CA LEU A 210 17.69 -18.80 18.10
C LEU A 210 18.35 -18.38 16.78
N GLY A 211 19.67 -18.46 16.67
CA GLY A 211 20.42 -18.12 15.47
C GLY A 211 20.05 -18.99 14.26
N ARG A 212 19.87 -20.31 14.47
CA ARG A 212 19.40 -21.24 13.44
C ARG A 212 17.99 -20.87 12.94
N LEU A 213 17.07 -20.65 13.86
CA LEU A 213 15.69 -20.25 13.53
C LEU A 213 15.66 -18.91 12.78
N ARG A 214 16.40 -17.90 13.26
CA ARG A 214 16.48 -16.58 12.61
C ARG A 214 17.00 -16.69 11.19
N ARG A 215 18.04 -17.50 10.94
CA ARG A 215 18.56 -17.74 9.58
C ARG A 215 17.54 -18.45 8.70
N ALA A 216 16.91 -19.52 9.18
CA ALA A 216 15.92 -20.27 8.40
C ALA A 216 14.72 -19.39 7.98
N LEU A 217 14.18 -18.59 8.91
CA LEU A 217 13.10 -17.65 8.60
C LEU A 217 13.55 -16.50 7.69
N LYS A 218 14.81 -16.04 7.80
CA LYS A 218 15.36 -15.02 6.91
C LYS A 218 15.42 -15.52 5.46
N MET A 219 15.79 -16.78 5.24
CA MET A 219 15.78 -17.39 3.91
C MET A 219 14.37 -17.43 3.28
N VAL A 220 13.34 -17.68 4.09
CA VAL A 220 11.94 -17.64 3.63
C VAL A 220 11.57 -16.22 3.16
N MET A 221 11.96 -15.20 3.93
CA MET A 221 11.74 -13.79 3.58
C MET A 221 12.47 -13.41 2.29
N ASP A 222 13.74 -13.80 2.16
CA ASP A 222 14.60 -13.44 1.02
C ASP A 222 14.25 -14.21 -0.27
N LYS A 223 13.59 -15.36 -0.18
CA LYS A 223 13.10 -16.09 -1.36
C LYS A 223 12.13 -15.25 -2.22
N SER A 224 11.52 -14.20 -1.66
CA SER A 224 10.61 -13.29 -2.41
C SER A 224 11.37 -12.37 -3.36
N THR A 225 12.57 -11.91 -2.99
CA THR A 225 13.31 -10.94 -3.80
C THR A 225 13.89 -11.56 -5.07
N LEU A 226 14.04 -12.88 -5.12
CA LEU A 226 14.57 -13.60 -6.28
C LEU A 226 13.52 -13.81 -7.39
N LEU A 227 12.23 -13.86 -7.05
CA LEU A 227 11.14 -14.06 -8.03
C LEU A 227 10.56 -12.74 -8.56
N ALA A 228 10.84 -11.61 -7.89
CA ALA A 228 10.44 -10.28 -8.36
C ALA A 228 11.13 -9.84 -9.67
N GLY A 229 12.09 -10.62 -10.19
CA GLY A 229 12.75 -10.39 -11.48
C GLY A 229 12.11 -11.07 -12.69
N SER A 230 11.11 -11.94 -12.52
CA SER A 230 10.48 -12.65 -13.65
C SER A 230 9.04 -12.22 -13.84
N GLY A 231 8.85 -11.10 -14.54
CA GLY A 231 7.56 -10.75 -15.13
C GLY A 231 7.17 -11.79 -16.18
N GLN A 232 6.28 -12.71 -15.83
CA GLN A 232 5.44 -13.42 -16.79
C GLN A 232 4.01 -13.41 -16.27
N GLY A 233 3.22 -12.49 -16.82
CA GLY A 233 1.76 -12.57 -16.76
C GLY A 233 1.32 -13.84 -17.46
N LEU A 234 0.75 -14.78 -16.69
CA LEU A 234 0.10 -15.96 -17.26
C LEU A 234 -1.29 -15.57 -17.78
N PRO A 235 -1.65 -15.92 -19.03
CA PRO A 235 -2.95 -15.62 -19.60
C PRO A 235 -4.03 -16.52 -19.00
N GLY A 236 -5.20 -15.93 -18.76
CA GLY A 236 -6.32 -16.55 -18.07
C GLY A 236 -6.86 -17.83 -18.73
N ASN A 237 -7.19 -18.79 -17.87
CA ASN A 237 -7.91 -20.02 -18.18
C ASN A 237 -9.25 -19.72 -18.89
N LYS A 238 -9.32 -19.99 -20.20
CA LYS A 238 -10.60 -20.17 -20.91
C LYS A 238 -10.91 -21.66 -20.96
N ARG A 239 -11.88 -22.13 -20.16
CA ARG A 239 -12.49 -23.46 -20.32
C ARG A 239 -13.21 -23.51 -21.68
N ALA A 240 -12.83 -24.45 -22.52
CA ALA A 240 -13.53 -24.76 -23.77
C ALA A 240 -14.91 -25.37 -23.47
N ARG A 241 -15.98 -24.85 -24.09
CA ARG A 241 -17.28 -25.51 -24.13
C ARG A 241 -17.37 -26.34 -25.40
N TYR A 242 -17.55 -27.65 -25.25
CA TYR A 242 -17.96 -28.55 -26.31
C TYR A 242 -19.45 -28.32 -26.62
N TYR A 243 -19.79 -28.16 -27.89
CA TYR A 243 -21.14 -28.41 -28.39
C TYR A 243 -21.10 -29.76 -29.12
N GLN A 244 -21.92 -30.72 -28.69
CA GLN A 244 -22.21 -31.91 -29.48
C GLN A 244 -23.32 -31.58 -30.49
N LEU A 245 -23.07 -31.94 -31.75
CA LEU A 245 -24.11 -32.22 -32.74
C LEU A 245 -24.54 -33.68 -32.59
#